data_AF-A0A963AN42-F1
#
_entry.id   AF-A0A963AN42-F1
#
_cell.length_a   1.000
_cell.length_b   1.000
_cell.length_c   1.000
_cell.angle_alpha   90.00
_cell.angle_beta   90.00
_cell.angle_gamma   90.00
#
_symmetry.space_group_name_H-M   'P 1'
#
loop_
_entity.id
_entity.type
_entity.pdbx_description
1 polymer ?
#
loop_
_entity_poly.entity_id
_entity_poly.type
_entity_poly.pdbx_seq_one_letter_code
_entity_poly.pdbx_strand_id
1 'polypeptide(L)'
;MFPLNAIRKWLLQLELRYLRNASIFDQMPRLRWLNRKITADIAIIYADSNRGIRFRSDFRTPYLRLPVAVEKSQIGRGTGNGLLQTASFRFFDWQSWGHIDGEIEWHGEMVATIRGKHEAFISGFSYAVREIPSEADNLGIRLAEGVEGRVRVLVGGELASFRFEPGYWMLESNQSGYKIVAIRDAELMILIVSLSEIGSGKQRLYLSAMHHLQQWILFKLAGKSKEQMLLGLLKYVRDWGPLAMEPLFRGLAEMLQRLGLEHQEHVIFEFYADNWGVYNNWHGRLLALKILEVLATDKAQSALHAIFDYVKNRSTEPEEFDLICRIIDKLSAKTEKRA
;
A
#
# COMPACT_ATOMS: atom_id res chain seq x y z
N MET A 1 2.55 48.52 -21.19
CA MET A 1 3.34 47.38 -20.66
C MET A 1 2.51 46.68 -19.60
N PHE A 2 2.01 45.47 -19.85
CA PHE A 2 1.37 44.71 -18.78
C PHE A 2 2.45 44.26 -17.79
N PRO A 3 2.31 44.51 -16.48
CA PRO A 3 3.30 44.06 -15.51
C PRO A 3 3.40 42.53 -15.57
N LEU A 4 4.62 41.98 -15.54
CA LEU A 4 4.90 40.55 -15.64
C LEU A 4 4.03 39.70 -14.68
N ASN A 5 3.69 40.28 -13.52
CA ASN A 5 2.81 39.68 -12.51
C ASN A 5 1.34 39.58 -12.94
N ALA A 6 0.84 40.53 -13.75
CA ALA A 6 -0.53 40.48 -14.28
C ALA A 6 -0.67 39.42 -15.38
N ILE A 7 0.33 39.31 -16.28
CA ILE A 7 0.35 38.25 -17.30
C ILE A 7 0.42 36.87 -16.65
N ARG A 8 1.28 36.69 -15.64
CA ARG A 8 1.37 35.44 -14.88
C ARG A 8 0.06 35.08 -14.17
N LYS A 9 -0.60 36.06 -13.55
CA LYS A 9 -1.89 35.86 -12.86
C LYS A 9 -2.99 35.50 -13.86
N TRP A 10 -2.99 36.12 -15.04
CA TRP A 10 -3.94 35.83 -16.12
C TRP A 10 -3.72 34.44 -16.72
N LEU A 11 -2.47 34.06 -17.02
CA LEU A 11 -2.11 32.71 -17.47
C LEU A 11 -2.52 31.64 -16.45
N LEU A 12 -2.26 31.88 -15.17
CA LEU A 12 -2.68 31.00 -14.09
C LEU A 12 -4.21 30.86 -14.02
N GLN A 13 -4.96 31.97 -14.13
CA GLN A 13 -6.43 31.93 -14.17
C GLN A 13 -6.97 31.19 -15.40
N LEU A 14 -6.28 31.31 -16.53
CA LEU A 14 -6.61 30.59 -17.77
C LEU A 14 -6.38 29.09 -17.59
N GLU A 15 -5.19 28.68 -17.11
CA GLU A 15 -4.86 27.28 -16.80
C GLU A 15 -5.87 26.67 -15.82
N LEU A 16 -6.25 27.39 -14.76
CA LEU A 16 -7.20 26.91 -13.75
C LEU A 16 -8.64 26.81 -14.30
N ARG A 17 -9.04 27.70 -15.21
CA ARG A 17 -10.34 27.58 -15.93
C ARG A 17 -10.38 26.37 -16.85
N TYR A 18 -9.28 26.07 -17.55
CA TYR A 18 -9.19 24.88 -18.39
C TYR A 18 -9.17 23.59 -17.55
N LEU A 19 -8.47 23.57 -16.41
CA LEU A 19 -8.40 22.41 -15.52
C LEU A 19 -9.68 22.15 -14.72
N ARG A 20 -10.54 23.16 -14.50
CA ARG A 20 -11.90 22.91 -13.98
C ARG A 20 -12.70 21.94 -14.88
N ASN A 21 -12.31 21.80 -16.14
CA ASN A 21 -12.83 20.85 -17.13
C ASN A 21 -11.88 19.65 -17.36
N ALA A 22 -11.10 19.25 -16.35
CA ALA A 22 -10.07 18.19 -16.44
C ALA A 22 -10.53 16.84 -17.04
N SER A 23 -11.84 16.57 -17.08
CA SER A 23 -12.38 15.39 -17.76
C SER A 23 -11.99 15.31 -19.25
N ILE A 24 -11.83 16.44 -19.92
CA ILE A 24 -11.43 16.51 -21.34
C ILE A 24 -9.98 16.04 -21.53
N PHE A 25 -9.08 16.37 -20.59
CA PHE A 25 -7.67 15.99 -20.69
C PHE A 25 -7.42 14.53 -20.33
N ASP A 26 -8.24 13.93 -19.44
CA ASP A 26 -8.18 12.50 -19.16
C ASP A 26 -8.54 11.64 -20.39
N GLN A 27 -9.44 12.15 -21.23
CA GLN A 27 -9.87 11.56 -22.50
C GLN A 27 -8.88 11.76 -23.66
N MET A 28 -7.87 12.63 -23.49
CA MET A 28 -6.88 12.95 -24.54
C MET A 28 -5.46 12.55 -24.08
N PRO A 29 -4.96 11.36 -24.45
CA PRO A 29 -3.67 10.83 -23.97
C PRO A 29 -2.48 11.78 -24.11
N ARG A 30 -2.43 12.56 -25.20
CA ARG A 30 -1.34 13.53 -25.47
C ARG A 30 -1.39 14.79 -24.62
N LEU A 31 -2.50 15.06 -23.93
CA LEU A 31 -2.66 16.22 -23.05
C LEU A 31 -2.69 15.82 -21.57
N ARG A 32 -2.57 14.53 -21.24
CA ARG A 32 -2.51 14.06 -19.85
C ARG A 32 -1.36 14.67 -19.04
N TRP A 33 -0.25 15.04 -19.68
CA TRP A 33 0.87 15.72 -19.01
C TRP A 33 0.50 17.13 -18.50
N LEU A 34 -0.57 17.75 -19.05
CA LEU A 34 -1.13 19.01 -18.55
C LEU A 34 -2.07 18.78 -17.36
N ASN A 35 -2.52 17.54 -17.11
CA ASN A 35 -3.31 17.19 -15.93
C ASN A 35 -2.40 17.18 -14.70
N ARG A 36 -2.09 18.37 -14.20
CA ARG A 36 -1.31 18.55 -12.98
C ARG A 36 -2.23 18.36 -11.77
N LYS A 37 -1.97 17.33 -10.98
CA LYS A 37 -2.77 16.95 -9.82
C LYS A 37 -2.18 17.53 -8.53
N ILE A 38 -3.03 17.69 -7.52
CA ILE A 38 -2.58 18.01 -6.17
C ILE A 38 -1.97 16.74 -5.56
N THR A 39 -0.81 16.90 -4.93
CA THR A 39 -0.08 15.83 -4.24
C THR A 39 0.04 16.14 -2.75
N ALA A 40 0.57 15.20 -1.98
CA ALA A 40 1.01 15.45 -0.61
C ALA A 40 2.45 15.00 -0.45
N ASP A 41 3.21 15.69 0.39
CA ASP A 41 4.53 15.27 0.82
C ASP A 41 4.44 14.80 2.27
N ILE A 42 5.09 13.68 2.56
CA ILE A 42 5.17 13.14 3.92
C ILE A 42 6.57 13.34 4.46
N ALA A 43 6.66 13.74 5.73
CA ALA A 43 7.89 13.83 6.49
C ALA A 43 7.70 13.14 7.85
N ILE A 44 8.69 12.34 8.29
CA ILE A 44 8.72 11.81 9.65
C ILE A 44 9.18 12.96 10.56
N ILE A 45 8.39 13.28 11.58
CA ILE A 45 8.76 14.24 12.63
C ILE A 45 9.61 13.53 13.68
N TYR A 46 9.15 12.38 14.15
CA TYR A 46 9.93 11.47 14.97
C TYR A 46 9.45 10.03 14.75
N ALA A 47 10.37 9.08 14.91
CA ALA A 47 10.06 7.65 14.95
C ALA A 47 10.97 7.03 16.03
N ASP A 48 10.38 6.69 17.16
CA ASP A 48 11.07 6.10 18.31
C ASP A 48 10.28 4.87 18.73
N SER A 49 10.96 3.72 18.80
CA SER A 49 10.36 2.44 19.19
C SER A 49 9.66 2.50 20.56
N ASN A 50 10.05 3.44 21.44
CA ASN A 50 9.47 3.61 22.77
C ASN A 50 8.45 4.75 22.87
N ARG A 51 8.36 5.65 21.87
CA ARG A 51 7.46 6.82 21.88
C ARG A 51 6.46 6.85 20.72
N GLY A 52 6.53 5.84 19.84
CA GLY A 52 5.72 5.71 18.64
C GLY A 52 6.25 6.52 17.45
N ILE A 53 5.39 6.73 16.45
CA ILE A 53 5.71 7.45 15.21
C ILE A 53 4.83 8.67 15.08
N ARG A 54 5.44 9.79 14.69
CA ARG A 54 4.73 10.95 14.21
C ARG A 54 5.21 11.34 12.83
N PHE A 55 4.29 11.49 11.89
CA PHE A 55 4.57 12.02 10.57
C PHE A 55 3.70 13.23 10.28
N ARG A 56 4.18 14.06 9.36
CA ARG A 56 3.49 15.23 8.82
C ARG A 56 3.19 14.99 7.35
N SER A 57 1.98 15.34 6.95
CA SER A 57 1.54 15.37 5.55
C SER A 57 1.23 16.82 5.17
N ASP A 58 1.93 17.34 4.16
CA ASP A 58 1.72 18.68 3.62
C ASP A 58 1.15 18.60 2.20
N PHE A 59 -0.01 19.21 1.97
CA PHE A 59 -0.65 19.23 0.66
C PHE A 59 0.04 20.24 -0.26
N ARG A 60 0.33 19.81 -1.49
CA ARG A 60 1.00 20.64 -2.50
C ARG A 60 0.14 20.78 -3.75
N THR A 61 -0.10 22.02 -4.13
CA THR A 61 -0.54 22.28 -5.50
C THR A 61 0.66 22.13 -6.46
N PRO A 62 0.41 21.79 -7.72
CA PRO A 62 1.38 21.99 -8.79
C PRO A 62 1.63 23.49 -9.09
N TYR A 63 0.94 24.38 -8.38
CA TYR A 63 0.96 25.83 -8.54
C TYR A 63 1.52 26.45 -7.27
N LEU A 64 2.84 26.41 -7.09
CA LEU A 64 3.65 26.74 -5.90
C LEU A 64 3.18 27.87 -4.94
N ARG A 65 2.26 28.76 -5.35
CA ARG A 65 1.72 29.88 -4.56
C ARG A 65 0.23 29.78 -4.22
N LEU A 66 -0.47 28.74 -4.68
CA LEU A 66 -1.90 28.58 -4.44
C LEU A 66 -2.13 27.76 -3.16
N PRO A 67 -2.93 28.29 -2.20
CA PRO A 67 -3.32 27.54 -1.02
C PRO A 67 -4.22 26.35 -1.39
N VAL A 68 -3.91 25.17 -0.84
CA VAL A 68 -4.80 23.99 -0.83
C VAL A 68 -5.57 23.98 0.48
N ALA A 69 -6.84 23.60 0.42
CA ALA A 69 -7.65 23.19 1.55
C ALA A 69 -8.25 21.81 1.26
N VAL A 70 -8.05 20.91 2.20
CA VAL A 70 -8.85 19.69 2.33
C VAL A 70 -9.90 19.95 3.40
N GLU A 71 -11.14 19.51 3.20
CA GLU A 71 -12.14 19.66 4.27
C GLU A 71 -11.76 18.77 5.46
N LYS A 72 -11.94 19.23 6.71
CA LYS A 72 -11.66 18.41 7.91
C LYS A 72 -12.39 17.06 7.85
N SER A 73 -13.63 17.08 7.36
CA SER A 73 -14.47 15.90 7.12
C SER A 73 -13.86 14.87 6.17
N GLN A 74 -12.97 15.28 5.26
CA GLN A 74 -12.28 14.42 4.29
C GLN A 74 -10.93 13.92 4.81
N ILE A 75 -10.65 13.96 6.11
CA ILE A 75 -9.41 13.43 6.68
C ILE A 75 -9.80 12.64 7.93
N GLY A 76 -10.59 13.26 8.82
CA GLY A 76 -11.16 12.61 9.98
C GLY A 76 -11.84 13.60 10.91
N ARG A 77 -12.62 13.07 11.86
CA ARG A 77 -13.15 13.85 12.99
C ARG A 77 -12.42 13.43 14.25
N GLY A 78 -11.92 14.41 15.01
CA GLY A 78 -11.53 14.17 16.40
C GLY A 78 -12.78 13.86 17.20
N THR A 79 -12.83 12.72 17.86
CA THR A 79 -13.84 12.47 18.90
C THR A 79 -13.35 13.19 20.16
N GLY A 80 -14.24 13.85 20.90
CA GLY A 80 -13.89 14.73 22.03
C GLY A 80 -13.06 14.10 23.17
N ASN A 81 -12.67 12.84 23.05
CA ASN A 81 -11.82 12.09 23.98
C ASN A 81 -10.38 11.87 23.44
N GLY A 82 -9.97 12.58 22.38
CA GLY A 82 -8.64 12.43 21.76
C GLY A 82 -8.52 11.27 20.77
N LEU A 83 -9.53 10.40 20.65
CA LEU A 83 -9.56 9.29 19.70
C LEU A 83 -10.08 9.73 18.32
N LEU A 84 -9.61 9.06 17.27
CA LEU A 84 -9.95 9.36 15.88
C LEU A 84 -11.19 8.63 15.37
N GLN A 85 -11.99 9.33 14.55
CA GLN A 85 -12.84 8.71 13.53
C GLN A 85 -12.32 9.16 12.15
N THR A 86 -11.33 8.46 11.62
CA THR A 86 -10.71 8.74 10.32
C THR A 86 -11.67 8.43 9.17
N ALA A 87 -11.96 9.41 8.33
CA ALA A 87 -12.78 9.21 7.13
C ALA A 87 -11.92 8.93 5.90
N SER A 88 -10.65 9.36 5.87
CA SER A 88 -9.92 9.41 4.59
C SER A 88 -8.40 9.25 4.63
N PHE A 89 -7.71 9.35 5.77
CA PHE A 89 -6.32 8.92 5.86
C PHE A 89 -6.24 7.72 6.80
N ARG A 90 -5.58 6.66 6.34
CA ARG A 90 -5.40 5.43 7.09
C ARG A 90 -3.91 5.16 7.25
N PHE A 91 -3.51 5.04 8.50
CA PHE A 91 -2.23 4.44 8.86
C PHE A 91 -2.47 2.97 9.11
N PHE A 92 -1.64 2.10 8.57
CA PHE A 92 -1.86 0.67 8.70
C PHE A 92 -0.53 -0.07 8.76
N ASP A 93 -0.53 -1.22 9.44
CA ASP A 93 0.58 -2.14 9.33
C ASP A 93 0.58 -2.76 7.92
N TRP A 94 1.72 -2.73 7.24
CA TRP A 94 1.83 -3.22 5.87
C TRP A 94 1.58 -4.72 5.76
N GLN A 95 1.95 -5.49 6.80
CA GLN A 95 1.84 -6.94 6.79
C GLN A 95 0.43 -7.44 7.11
N SER A 96 -0.22 -6.85 8.11
CA SER A 96 -1.60 -7.23 8.48
C SER A 96 -2.69 -6.42 7.79
N TRP A 97 -2.36 -5.28 7.17
CA TRP A 97 -3.33 -4.27 6.71
C TRP A 97 -4.29 -3.77 7.78
N GLY A 98 -3.97 -4.05 9.05
CA GLY A 98 -4.68 -3.56 10.21
C GLY A 98 -4.52 -2.05 10.32
N HIS A 99 -5.63 -1.34 10.53
CA HIS A 99 -5.57 0.09 10.80
C HIS A 99 -4.90 0.33 12.15
N ILE A 100 -3.96 1.27 12.17
CA ILE A 100 -3.30 1.73 13.38
C ILE A 100 -3.93 3.07 13.71
N ASP A 101 -4.59 3.13 14.87
CA ASP A 101 -5.21 4.36 15.35
C ASP A 101 -4.17 5.31 15.96
N GLY A 102 -4.49 6.60 15.96
CA GLY A 102 -3.57 7.65 16.40
C GLY A 102 -4.29 8.97 16.66
N GLU A 103 -3.52 10.05 16.75
CA GLU A 103 -4.00 11.41 17.00
C GLU A 103 -3.65 12.30 15.80
N ILE A 104 -4.61 13.11 15.34
CA ILE A 104 -4.40 14.08 14.26
C ILE A 104 -4.31 15.49 14.82
N GLU A 105 -3.24 16.20 14.46
CA GLU A 105 -3.08 17.63 14.69
C GLU A 105 -3.08 18.39 13.36
N TRP A 106 -3.89 19.43 13.25
CA TRP A 106 -4.03 20.22 12.03
C TRP A 106 -2.95 21.29 11.91
N HIS A 107 -2.37 21.47 10.72
CA HIS A 107 -1.30 22.45 10.50
C HIS A 107 -1.60 23.45 9.39
N GLY A 108 -1.14 24.69 9.65
CA GLY A 108 -1.21 25.83 8.75
C GLY A 108 -2.63 26.17 8.32
N GLU A 109 -3.48 26.48 9.30
CA GLU A 109 -4.81 27.03 9.08
C GLU A 109 -4.67 28.49 8.57
N MET A 110 -4.80 28.71 7.26
CA MET A 110 -4.94 30.07 6.73
C MET A 110 -6.42 30.45 6.75
N VAL A 111 -6.77 31.61 7.31
CA VAL A 111 -8.14 32.13 7.22
C VAL A 111 -8.22 33.07 6.03
N ALA A 112 -9.07 32.76 5.06
CA ALA A 112 -9.36 33.65 3.95
C ALA A 112 -10.84 34.02 3.90
N THR A 113 -11.13 35.27 3.54
CA THR A 113 -12.50 35.72 3.34
C THR A 113 -12.94 35.43 1.91
N ILE A 114 -13.88 34.51 1.75
CA ILE A 114 -14.49 34.15 0.47
C ILE A 114 -15.94 34.61 0.49
N ARG A 115 -16.30 35.52 -0.41
CA ARG A 115 -17.68 36.02 -0.52
C ARG A 115 -18.26 36.47 0.84
N GLY A 116 -17.45 37.14 1.65
CA GLY A 116 -17.83 37.65 2.97
C GLY A 116 -17.81 36.62 4.12
N LYS A 117 -17.46 35.35 3.87
CA LYS A 117 -17.33 34.32 4.89
C LYS A 117 -15.86 34.00 5.15
N HIS A 118 -15.47 33.94 6.43
CA HIS A 118 -14.16 33.43 6.81
C HIS A 118 -14.14 31.91 6.68
N GLU A 119 -13.27 31.40 5.82
CA GLU A 119 -13.01 29.96 5.71
C GLU A 119 -11.58 29.66 6.17
N ALA A 120 -11.43 28.62 6.98
CA ALA A 120 -10.14 28.06 7.37
C ALA A 120 -9.63 27.09 6.31
N PHE A 121 -8.37 27.22 5.92
CA PHE A 121 -7.70 26.42 4.90
C PHE A 121 -6.63 25.57 5.53
N ILE A 122 -6.71 24.25 5.36
CA ILE A 122 -5.76 23.30 5.95
C ILE A 122 -4.67 22.99 4.93
N SER A 123 -3.46 23.43 5.25
CA SER A 123 -2.27 23.17 4.43
C SER A 123 -1.65 21.78 4.67
N GLY A 124 -1.96 21.14 5.80
CA GLY A 124 -1.44 19.82 6.15
C GLY A 124 -1.93 19.34 7.52
N PHE A 125 -1.45 18.18 7.93
CA PHE A 125 -1.71 17.60 9.26
C PHE A 125 -0.52 16.78 9.75
N SER A 126 -0.40 16.64 11.07
CA SER A 126 0.41 15.60 11.69
C SER A 126 -0.47 14.45 12.13
N TYR A 127 0.05 13.24 12.02
CA TYR A 127 -0.54 12.04 12.59
C TYR A 127 0.47 11.43 13.57
N ALA A 128 0.05 11.18 14.80
CA ALA A 128 0.88 10.60 15.86
C ALA A 128 0.27 9.28 16.32
N VAL A 129 1.07 8.22 16.25
CA VAL A 129 0.80 6.91 16.85
C VAL A 129 1.64 6.79 18.10
N ARG A 130 1.03 6.40 19.22
CA ARG A 130 1.72 6.25 20.51
C ARG A 130 2.30 4.84 20.70
N GLU A 131 1.65 3.83 20.12
CA GLU A 131 2.07 2.43 20.19
C GLU A 131 2.08 1.82 18.79
N ILE A 132 3.24 1.37 18.34
CA ILE A 132 3.37 0.60 17.11
C ILE A 132 3.45 -0.86 17.54
N PRO A 133 2.68 -1.78 16.93
CA PRO A 133 2.83 -3.19 17.20
C PRO A 133 4.30 -3.61 17.05
N SER A 134 4.86 -4.30 18.05
CA SER A 134 6.27 -4.72 18.04
C SER A 134 6.65 -5.62 16.86
N GLU A 135 5.65 -6.22 16.21
CA GLU A 135 5.78 -7.10 15.04
C GLU A 135 5.71 -6.36 13.69
N ALA A 136 5.45 -5.04 13.70
CA ALA A 136 5.27 -4.29 12.46
C ALA A 136 6.63 -3.83 11.90
N ASP A 137 7.19 -4.60 10.96
CA ASP A 137 8.44 -4.26 10.26
C ASP A 137 8.28 -3.03 9.36
N ASN A 138 7.18 -2.92 8.61
CA ASN A 138 6.93 -1.85 7.65
C ASN A 138 5.53 -1.29 7.86
N LEU A 139 5.39 0.03 7.81
CA LEU A 139 4.11 0.71 8.05
C LEU A 139 3.63 1.41 6.78
N GLY A 140 2.35 1.24 6.44
CA GLY A 140 1.71 1.88 5.31
C GLY A 140 0.98 3.16 5.69
N ILE A 141 1.10 4.19 4.87
CA ILE A 141 0.25 5.38 4.89
C ILE A 141 -0.51 5.44 3.57
N ARG A 142 -1.85 5.44 3.64
CA ARG A 142 -2.72 5.61 2.46
C ARG A 142 -3.84 6.60 2.71
N LEU A 143 -4.32 7.20 1.62
CA LEU A 143 -5.68 7.72 1.60
C LEU A 143 -6.66 6.54 1.58
N ALA A 144 -7.75 6.60 2.35
CA ALA A 144 -8.77 5.57 2.41
C ALA A 144 -9.45 5.36 1.05
N GLU A 145 -9.81 4.11 0.75
CA GLU A 145 -10.62 3.74 -0.41
C GLU A 145 -11.93 4.53 -0.47
N GLY A 146 -12.34 4.90 -1.68
CA GLY A 146 -13.60 5.62 -1.93
C GLY A 146 -13.53 7.14 -1.75
N VAL A 147 -12.38 7.67 -1.31
CA VAL A 147 -12.12 9.10 -1.33
C VAL A 147 -11.58 9.44 -2.71
N GLU A 148 -12.48 9.71 -3.67
CA GLU A 148 -12.11 10.56 -4.81
C GLU A 148 -11.72 11.92 -4.23
N GLY A 149 -10.45 12.06 -3.84
CA GLY A 149 -9.96 13.20 -3.09
C GLY A 149 -10.18 14.45 -3.90
N ARG A 150 -11.27 15.16 -3.63
CA ARG A 150 -11.49 16.48 -4.20
C ARG A 150 -11.00 17.47 -3.18
N VAL A 151 -9.94 18.17 -3.53
CA VAL A 151 -9.30 19.19 -2.71
C VAL A 151 -9.69 20.56 -3.26
N ARG A 152 -9.91 21.52 -2.36
CA ARG A 152 -10.32 22.88 -2.70
C ARG A 152 -9.07 23.76 -2.78
N VAL A 153 -8.94 24.54 -3.84
CA VAL A 153 -7.82 25.47 -4.04
C VAL A 153 -8.37 26.88 -4.09
N LEU A 154 -7.78 27.79 -3.32
CA LEU A 154 -8.14 29.21 -3.36
C LEU A 154 -7.51 29.88 -4.57
N VAL A 155 -8.35 30.33 -5.50
CA VAL A 155 -7.93 30.98 -6.74
C VAL A 155 -8.59 32.35 -6.83
N GLY A 156 -7.83 33.41 -6.57
CA GLY A 156 -8.30 34.77 -6.77
C GLY A 156 -9.58 35.14 -6.00
N GLY A 157 -9.80 34.55 -4.82
CA GLY A 157 -10.99 34.78 -3.99
C GLY A 157 -12.13 33.80 -4.21
N GLU A 158 -11.98 32.80 -5.10
CA GLU A 158 -12.94 31.71 -5.30
C GLU A 158 -12.34 30.34 -4.98
N LEU A 159 -13.21 29.38 -4.63
CA LEU A 159 -12.81 27.98 -4.44
C LEU A 159 -12.98 27.18 -5.74
N ALA A 160 -11.90 26.54 -6.17
CA ALA A 160 -11.90 25.57 -7.25
C ALA A 160 -11.62 24.17 -6.69
N SER A 161 -12.37 23.17 -7.16
CA SER A 161 -12.19 21.77 -6.74
C SER A 161 -11.30 21.05 -7.73
N PHE A 162 -10.27 20.37 -7.24
CA PHE A 162 -9.31 19.61 -8.04
C PHE A 162 -9.27 18.17 -7.56
N ARG A 163 -8.97 17.24 -8.48
CA ARG A 163 -8.64 15.86 -8.11
C ARG A 163 -7.26 15.83 -7.43
N PHE A 164 -7.23 15.18 -6.28
CA PHE A 164 -6.04 14.78 -5.54
C PHE A 164 -5.68 13.38 -5.97
N GLU A 165 -4.41 13.20 -6.32
CA GLU A 165 -3.88 11.85 -6.55
C GLU A 165 -3.46 11.30 -5.19
N PRO A 166 -4.12 10.24 -4.69
CA PRO A 166 -3.67 9.62 -3.46
C PRO A 166 -2.26 9.07 -3.68
N GLY A 167 -1.31 9.58 -2.90
CA GLY A 167 -0.02 8.91 -2.73
C GLY A 167 -0.17 7.72 -1.80
N TYR A 168 0.64 6.70 -2.03
CA TYR A 168 0.88 5.64 -1.07
C TYR A 168 2.32 5.79 -0.59
N TRP A 169 2.52 5.70 0.71
CA TRP A 169 3.84 5.75 1.30
C TRP A 169 4.03 4.55 2.19
N MET A 170 5.22 3.98 2.15
CA MET A 170 5.67 2.98 3.09
C MET A 170 6.73 3.63 3.98
N LEU A 171 6.60 3.43 5.28
CA LEU A 171 7.67 3.67 6.25
C LEU A 171 8.40 2.34 6.39
N GLU A 172 9.55 2.23 5.72
CA GLU A 172 10.42 1.07 5.77
C GLU A 172 11.30 1.15 7.02
N SER A 173 11.32 0.10 7.85
CA SER A 173 12.20 0.08 9.02
C SER A 173 13.68 -0.03 8.61
N ASN A 174 14.54 0.60 9.40
CA ASN A 174 15.98 0.52 9.27
C ASN A 174 16.65 0.60 10.66
N GLN A 175 17.97 0.44 10.70
CA GLN A 175 18.75 0.47 11.95
C GLN A 175 18.65 1.80 12.73
N SER A 176 18.16 2.87 12.10
CA SER A 176 18.04 4.21 12.67
C SER A 176 16.59 4.67 12.83
N GLY A 177 15.60 3.77 12.69
CA GLY A 177 14.18 4.08 12.73
C GLY A 177 13.48 3.75 11.42
N TYR A 178 12.83 4.73 10.79
CA TYR A 178 12.02 4.53 9.59
C TYR A 178 12.45 5.46 8.45
N LYS A 179 12.33 4.96 7.22
CA LYS A 179 12.55 5.72 5.98
C LYS A 179 11.25 5.77 5.17
N ILE A 180 10.92 6.95 4.65
CA ILE A 180 9.76 7.10 3.75
C ILE A 180 10.14 6.60 2.34
N VAL A 181 9.34 5.68 1.82
CA VAL A 181 9.34 5.20 0.44
C VAL A 181 8.02 5.61 -0.20
N ALA A 182 8.08 6.53 -1.16
CA ALA A 182 6.90 6.92 -1.92
C ALA A 182 6.61 5.90 -3.03
N ILE A 183 5.40 5.34 -3.03
CA ILE A 183 4.93 4.44 -4.08
C ILE A 183 4.22 5.28 -5.14
N ARG A 184 4.93 5.54 -6.23
CA ARG A 184 4.46 6.36 -7.36
C ARG A 184 4.00 5.54 -8.57
N ASP A 185 4.20 4.23 -8.53
CA ASP A 185 3.86 3.34 -9.63
C ASP A 185 2.40 2.88 -9.48
N ALA A 186 1.54 3.40 -10.36
CA ALA A 186 0.12 3.02 -10.41
C ALA A 186 -0.06 1.51 -10.68
N GLU A 187 0.86 0.89 -11.40
CA GLU A 187 0.82 -0.55 -11.64
C GLU A 187 1.16 -1.30 -10.36
N LEU A 188 2.19 -0.90 -9.62
CA LEU A 188 2.49 -1.49 -8.30
C LEU A 188 1.30 -1.34 -7.33
N MET A 189 0.54 -0.25 -7.44
CA MET A 189 -0.67 -0.09 -6.62
C MET A 189 -1.79 -1.07 -6.96
N ILE A 190 -1.94 -1.45 -8.23
CA ILE A 190 -2.91 -2.50 -8.63
C ILE A 190 -2.55 -3.82 -7.94
N LEU A 191 -1.27 -4.19 -7.91
CA LEU A 191 -0.79 -5.37 -7.18
C LEU A 191 -1.16 -5.28 -5.70
N ILE A 192 -0.72 -4.22 -5.03
CA ILE A 192 -0.88 -4.03 -3.58
C ILE A 192 -2.35 -4.10 -3.17
N VAL A 193 -3.22 -3.32 -3.82
CA VAL A 193 -4.65 -3.31 -3.50
C VAL A 193 -5.28 -4.67 -3.75
N SER A 194 -4.95 -5.33 -4.87
CA SER A 194 -5.52 -6.64 -5.19
C SER A 194 -5.11 -7.71 -4.16
N LEU A 195 -3.84 -7.74 -3.75
CA LEU A 195 -3.37 -8.68 -2.72
C LEU A 195 -4.11 -8.45 -1.39
N SER A 196 -4.34 -7.20 -1.00
CA SER A 196 -5.03 -6.88 0.25
C SER A 196 -6.53 -7.11 0.22
N GLU A 197 -7.17 -6.89 -0.93
CA GLU A 197 -8.57 -7.25 -1.12
C GLU A 197 -8.77 -8.76 -1.05
N ILE A 198 -7.86 -9.56 -1.64
CA ILE A 198 -7.83 -11.02 -1.50
C ILE A 198 -7.61 -11.40 -0.03
N GLY A 199 -6.57 -10.85 0.61
CA GLY A 199 -6.21 -11.12 2.01
C GLY A 199 -7.32 -10.76 3.00
N SER A 200 -8.16 -9.77 2.69
CA SER A 200 -9.27 -9.36 3.54
C SER A 200 -10.37 -10.43 3.71
N GLY A 201 -10.42 -11.44 2.83
CA GLY A 201 -11.46 -12.47 2.82
C GLY A 201 -12.86 -11.96 2.46
N LYS A 202 -13.01 -10.69 2.05
CA LYS A 202 -14.31 -10.11 1.71
C LYS A 202 -14.74 -10.55 0.32
N GLN A 203 -15.73 -11.43 0.26
CA GLN A 203 -16.23 -12.03 -0.97
C GLN A 203 -16.62 -11.00 -2.06
N ARG A 204 -17.16 -9.84 -1.66
CA ARG A 204 -17.56 -8.76 -2.59
C ARG A 204 -16.38 -8.13 -3.36
N LEU A 205 -15.16 -8.20 -2.81
CA LEU A 205 -13.95 -7.63 -3.42
C LEU A 205 -13.13 -8.70 -4.15
N TYR A 206 -13.20 -9.94 -3.65
CA TYR A 206 -12.35 -11.06 -4.06
C TYR A 206 -12.26 -11.28 -5.58
N LEU A 207 -13.41 -11.37 -6.28
CA LEU A 207 -13.41 -11.68 -7.71
C LEU A 207 -12.74 -10.58 -8.56
N SER A 208 -13.01 -9.31 -8.22
CA SER A 208 -12.40 -8.16 -8.89
C SER A 208 -10.91 -8.11 -8.62
N ALA A 209 -10.50 -8.33 -7.37
CA ALA A 209 -9.11 -8.37 -6.95
C ALA A 209 -8.33 -9.48 -7.66
N MET A 210 -8.88 -10.69 -7.71
CA MET A 210 -8.30 -11.81 -8.46
C MET A 210 -8.14 -11.47 -9.95
N HIS A 211 -9.16 -10.88 -10.57
CA HIS A 211 -9.07 -10.47 -11.97
C HIS A 211 -7.97 -9.43 -12.20
N HIS A 212 -7.91 -8.37 -11.38
CA HIS A 212 -6.89 -7.33 -11.49
C HIS A 212 -5.48 -7.87 -11.26
N LEU A 213 -5.28 -8.73 -10.26
CA LEU A 213 -4.01 -9.38 -10.00
C LEU A 213 -3.57 -10.24 -11.19
N GLN A 214 -4.48 -11.02 -11.78
CA GLN A 214 -4.18 -11.83 -12.96
C GLN A 214 -3.74 -10.97 -14.14
N GLN A 215 -4.46 -9.89 -14.44
CA GLN A 215 -4.10 -8.97 -15.52
C GLN A 215 -2.75 -8.30 -15.26
N TRP A 216 -2.50 -7.90 -14.02
CA TRP A 216 -1.23 -7.31 -13.62
C TRP A 216 -0.07 -8.28 -13.86
N ILE A 217 -0.21 -9.55 -13.46
CA ILE A 217 0.83 -10.58 -13.66
C ILE A 217 1.10 -10.78 -15.15
N LEU A 218 0.05 -10.96 -15.95
CA LEU A 218 0.17 -11.19 -17.38
C LEU A 218 0.80 -10.00 -18.11
N PHE A 219 0.57 -8.78 -17.63
CA PHE A 219 1.17 -7.57 -18.17
C PHE A 219 2.63 -7.41 -17.74
N LYS A 220 2.91 -7.42 -16.43
CA LYS A 220 4.24 -7.14 -15.88
C LYS A 220 5.25 -8.24 -16.16
N LEU A 221 4.80 -9.49 -16.20
CA LEU A 221 5.65 -10.66 -16.40
C LEU A 221 5.45 -11.26 -17.81
N ALA A 222 4.95 -10.45 -18.75
CA ALA A 222 4.79 -10.84 -20.15
C ALA A 222 6.11 -11.37 -20.74
N GLY A 223 6.03 -12.47 -21.48
CA GLY A 223 7.18 -13.08 -22.17
C GLY A 223 8.17 -13.81 -21.26
N LYS A 224 7.90 -13.92 -19.95
CA LYS A 224 8.69 -14.73 -19.02
C LYS A 224 8.31 -16.21 -19.11
N SER A 225 9.27 -17.10 -18.82
CA SER A 225 8.96 -18.52 -18.61
C SER A 225 8.06 -18.69 -17.37
N LYS A 226 7.41 -19.85 -17.23
CA LYS A 226 6.56 -20.15 -16.05
C LYS A 226 7.34 -20.00 -14.74
N GLU A 227 8.57 -20.52 -14.69
CA GLU A 227 9.45 -20.41 -13.52
C GLU A 227 9.78 -18.94 -13.20
N GLN A 228 10.15 -18.16 -14.22
CA GLN A 228 10.46 -16.74 -14.05
C GLN A 228 9.24 -15.93 -13.63
N MET A 229 8.05 -16.28 -14.14
CA MET A 229 6.78 -15.66 -13.77
C MET A 229 6.45 -15.95 -12.31
N LEU A 230 6.57 -17.20 -11.87
CA LEU A 230 6.35 -17.59 -10.48
C LEU A 230 7.36 -16.90 -9.54
N LEU A 231 8.65 -16.94 -9.86
CA LEU A 231 9.68 -16.30 -9.05
C LEU A 231 9.48 -14.77 -8.97
N GLY A 232 9.10 -14.15 -10.09
CA GLY A 232 8.74 -12.74 -10.13
C GLY A 232 7.57 -12.43 -9.21
N LEU A 233 6.47 -13.18 -9.32
CA LEU A 233 5.30 -13.05 -8.47
C LEU A 233 5.66 -13.20 -6.98
N LEU A 234 6.40 -14.25 -6.61
CA LEU A 234 6.80 -14.49 -5.23
C LEU A 234 7.63 -13.34 -4.65
N LYS A 235 8.56 -12.76 -5.43
CA LYS A 235 9.32 -11.57 -5.01
C LYS A 235 8.41 -10.37 -4.77
N TYR A 236 7.49 -10.09 -5.69
CA TYR A 236 6.54 -8.99 -5.54
C TYR A 236 5.61 -9.18 -4.33
N VAL A 237 5.11 -10.40 -4.10
CA VAL A 237 4.24 -10.69 -2.95
C VAL A 237 5.02 -10.66 -1.64
N ARG A 238 6.26 -11.14 -1.61
CA ARG A 238 7.14 -11.02 -0.43
C ARG A 238 7.34 -9.55 -0.04
N ASP A 239 7.62 -8.71 -1.02
CA ASP A 239 7.98 -7.32 -0.78
C ASP A 239 6.75 -6.44 -0.50
N TRP A 240 5.58 -6.79 -1.06
CA TRP A 240 4.42 -5.90 -1.06
C TRP A 240 3.10 -6.52 -0.58
N GLY A 241 3.05 -7.83 -0.34
CA GLY A 241 1.85 -8.55 0.07
C GLY A 241 1.60 -8.51 1.58
N PRO A 242 0.33 -8.59 2.01
CA PRO A 242 -0.04 -8.65 3.42
C PRO A 242 0.08 -10.06 3.99
N LEU A 243 1.29 -10.51 4.31
CA LEU A 243 1.57 -11.91 4.61
C LEU A 243 0.95 -12.40 5.94
N ALA A 244 0.48 -11.51 6.81
CA ALA A 244 -0.28 -11.89 8.01
C ALA A 244 -1.75 -12.23 7.71
N MET A 245 -2.25 -11.96 6.50
CA MET A 245 -3.62 -12.25 6.10
C MET A 245 -3.76 -13.67 5.52
N GLU A 246 -4.10 -14.65 6.34
CA GLU A 246 -4.28 -16.06 5.92
C GLU A 246 -5.12 -16.29 4.64
N PRO A 247 -6.23 -15.55 4.36
CA PRO A 247 -6.97 -15.70 3.11
C PRO A 247 -6.14 -15.42 1.85
N LEU A 248 -5.07 -14.62 1.97
CA LEU A 248 -4.15 -14.29 0.88
C LEU A 248 -3.60 -15.55 0.24
N PHE A 249 -3.09 -16.49 1.04
CA PHE A 249 -2.40 -17.67 0.54
C PHE A 249 -3.33 -18.55 -0.31
N ARG A 250 -4.58 -18.71 0.11
CA ARG A 250 -5.59 -19.44 -0.70
C ARG A 250 -5.85 -18.76 -2.03
N GLY A 251 -5.99 -17.43 -2.04
CA GLY A 251 -6.16 -16.68 -3.27
C GLY A 251 -4.93 -16.74 -4.19
N LEU A 252 -3.73 -16.75 -3.62
CA LEU A 252 -2.49 -16.97 -4.38
C LEU A 252 -2.45 -18.37 -5.00
N ALA A 253 -2.81 -19.42 -4.26
CA ALA A 253 -2.88 -20.78 -4.82
C ALA A 253 -3.88 -20.86 -5.99
N GLU A 254 -5.06 -20.25 -5.85
CA GLU A 254 -6.04 -20.15 -6.94
C GLU A 254 -5.46 -19.35 -8.13
N MET A 255 -4.69 -18.30 -7.86
CA MET A 255 -4.03 -17.51 -8.90
C MET A 255 -2.99 -18.35 -9.67
N LEU A 256 -2.20 -19.15 -8.96
CA LEU A 256 -1.22 -20.06 -9.58
C LEU A 256 -1.93 -21.05 -10.50
N GLN A 257 -3.06 -21.63 -10.07
CA GLN A 257 -3.87 -22.53 -10.89
C GLN A 257 -4.43 -21.85 -12.14
N ARG A 258 -4.96 -20.63 -12.01
CA ARG A 258 -5.48 -19.84 -13.15
C ARG A 258 -4.40 -19.52 -14.19
N LEU A 259 -3.15 -19.44 -13.76
CA LEU A 259 -1.98 -19.14 -14.60
C LEU A 259 -1.24 -20.41 -15.07
N GLY A 260 -1.64 -21.61 -14.63
CA GLY A 260 -0.96 -22.86 -14.95
C GLY A 260 0.44 -22.97 -14.35
N LEU A 261 0.63 -22.43 -13.14
CA LEU A 261 1.89 -22.34 -12.38
C LEU A 261 1.93 -23.26 -11.15
N GLU A 262 0.87 -24.03 -10.88
CA GLU A 262 0.67 -24.85 -9.69
C GLU A 262 1.63 -26.05 -9.55
N HIS A 263 2.31 -26.44 -10.63
CA HIS A 263 3.24 -27.60 -10.66
C HIS A 263 4.71 -27.19 -10.68
N GLN A 264 5.05 -26.16 -9.92
CA GLN A 264 6.38 -25.54 -9.88
C GLN A 264 6.93 -25.50 -8.44
N GLU A 265 6.66 -26.55 -7.66
CA GLU A 265 7.05 -26.61 -6.24
C GLU A 265 8.56 -26.57 -6.03
N HIS A 266 9.37 -27.00 -7.01
CA HIS A 266 10.82 -26.87 -6.96
C HIS A 266 11.26 -25.39 -6.96
N VAL A 267 10.59 -24.52 -7.72
CA VAL A 267 10.86 -23.07 -7.73
C VAL A 267 10.52 -22.45 -6.38
N ILE A 268 9.46 -22.92 -5.71
CA ILE A 268 9.07 -22.44 -4.38
C ILE A 268 10.12 -22.87 -3.34
N PHE A 269 10.66 -24.09 -3.46
CA PHE A 269 11.77 -24.56 -2.63
C PHE A 269 13.04 -23.73 -2.84
N GLU A 270 13.43 -23.49 -4.09
CA GLU A 270 14.59 -22.63 -4.41
C GLU A 270 14.40 -21.22 -3.87
N PHE A 271 13.21 -20.65 -4.02
CA PHE A 271 12.87 -19.35 -3.44
C PHE A 271 12.99 -19.36 -1.91
N TYR A 272 12.55 -20.41 -1.22
CA TYR A 272 12.75 -20.55 0.23
C TYR A 272 14.24 -20.54 0.60
N ALA A 273 15.06 -21.33 -0.11
CA ALA A 273 16.50 -21.42 0.12
C ALA A 273 17.24 -20.10 -0.15
N ASP A 274 16.85 -19.36 -1.18
CA ASP A 274 17.41 -18.04 -1.51
C ASP A 274 17.17 -17.00 -0.40
N ASN A 275 16.09 -17.14 0.37
CA ASN A 275 15.76 -16.25 1.49
C ASN A 275 16.44 -16.65 2.82
N TRP A 276 17.28 -17.70 2.84
CA TRP A 276 18.14 -18.10 3.96
C TRP A 276 19.55 -17.47 3.93
N GLY A 277 19.94 -16.82 2.82
CA GLY A 277 21.29 -16.26 2.60
C GLY A 277 21.61 -14.97 3.36
N VAL A 278 22.46 -14.11 2.78
CA VAL A 278 23.01 -12.88 3.38
C VAL A 278 21.95 -11.94 3.96
N TYR A 279 20.72 -11.98 3.46
CA TYR A 279 19.63 -11.10 3.87
C TYR A 279 18.64 -11.72 4.87
N ASN A 280 18.76 -13.01 5.22
CA ASN A 280 17.88 -13.75 6.13
C ASN A 280 16.43 -13.22 6.15
N ASN A 281 15.68 -13.44 5.08
CA ASN A 281 14.37 -12.80 4.88
C ASN A 281 13.23 -13.73 5.33
N TRP A 282 12.72 -13.50 6.53
CA TRP A 282 11.60 -14.25 7.12
C TRP A 282 10.35 -14.23 6.25
N HIS A 283 9.95 -13.07 5.73
CA HIS A 283 8.74 -12.91 4.90
C HIS A 283 8.77 -13.79 3.65
N GLY A 284 9.94 -13.93 3.00
CA GLY A 284 10.09 -14.81 1.84
C GLY A 284 9.93 -16.28 2.20
N ARG A 285 10.45 -16.69 3.35
CA ARG A 285 10.35 -18.07 3.85
C ARG A 285 8.93 -18.40 4.29
N LEU A 286 8.30 -17.51 5.05
CA LEU A 286 6.89 -17.61 5.43
C LEU A 286 6.00 -17.77 4.19
N LEU A 287 6.19 -16.91 3.18
CA LEU A 287 5.42 -16.98 1.93
C LEU A 287 5.58 -18.34 1.24
N ALA A 288 6.80 -18.86 1.14
CA ALA A 288 7.05 -20.16 0.52
C ALA A 288 6.35 -21.30 1.28
N LEU A 289 6.52 -21.35 2.61
CA LEU A 289 5.89 -22.36 3.48
C LEU A 289 4.37 -22.33 3.36
N LYS A 290 3.78 -21.13 3.41
CA LYS A 290 2.33 -20.95 3.33
C LYS A 290 1.75 -21.28 1.97
N ILE A 291 2.45 -20.98 0.87
CA ILE A 291 2.03 -21.40 -0.48
C ILE A 291 2.05 -22.93 -0.59
N LEU A 292 3.11 -23.60 -0.11
CA LEU A 292 3.18 -25.05 -0.12
C LEU A 292 2.06 -25.69 0.74
N GLU A 293 1.76 -25.10 1.90
CA GLU A 293 0.65 -25.52 2.77
C GLU A 293 -0.69 -25.51 2.02
N VAL A 294 -0.99 -24.43 1.28
CA VAL A 294 -2.29 -24.30 0.61
C VAL A 294 -2.39 -25.05 -0.72
N LEU A 295 -1.27 -25.26 -1.43
CA LEU A 295 -1.23 -26.08 -2.63
C LEU A 295 -1.59 -27.53 -2.30
N ALA A 296 -1.06 -28.05 -1.18
CA ALA A 296 -1.41 -29.36 -0.63
C ALA A 296 -1.34 -30.50 -1.67
N THR A 297 -0.35 -30.46 -2.56
CA THR A 297 -0.01 -31.50 -3.54
C THR A 297 1.06 -32.44 -2.97
N ASP A 298 1.20 -33.65 -3.51
CA ASP A 298 2.27 -34.59 -3.09
C ASP A 298 3.68 -33.99 -3.30
N LYS A 299 3.82 -33.16 -4.35
CA LYS A 299 5.06 -32.41 -4.62
C LYS A 299 5.29 -31.29 -3.60
N ALA A 300 4.24 -30.58 -3.19
CA ALA A 300 4.35 -29.57 -2.14
C ALA A 300 4.73 -30.19 -0.79
N GLN A 301 4.16 -31.36 -0.47
CA GLN A 301 4.56 -32.14 0.71
C GLN A 301 6.01 -32.60 0.62
N SER A 302 6.45 -33.10 -0.54
CA SER A 302 7.87 -33.45 -0.77
C SER A 302 8.81 -32.26 -0.59
N ALA A 303 8.44 -31.08 -1.11
CA ALA A 303 9.19 -29.84 -0.93
C ALA A 303 9.25 -29.41 0.54
N LEU A 304 8.14 -29.54 1.29
CA LEU A 304 8.11 -29.25 2.73
C LEU A 304 8.99 -30.19 3.55
N HIS A 305 9.04 -31.49 3.21
CA HIS A 305 9.98 -32.41 3.85
C HIS A 305 11.43 -32.07 3.53
N ALA A 306 11.74 -31.69 2.29
CA ALA A 306 13.07 -31.22 1.91
C ALA A 306 13.46 -29.94 2.68
N ILE A 307 12.52 -29.01 2.90
CA ILE A 307 12.72 -27.84 3.76
C ILE A 307 12.97 -28.28 5.20
N PHE A 308 12.15 -29.17 5.75
CA PHE A 308 12.33 -29.67 7.11
C PHE A 308 13.72 -30.29 7.32
N ASP A 309 14.18 -31.14 6.41
CA ASP A 309 15.51 -31.75 6.50
C ASP A 309 16.63 -30.73 6.36
N TYR A 310 16.44 -29.71 5.52
CA TYR A 310 17.37 -28.59 5.35
C TYR A 310 17.51 -27.77 6.64
N VAL A 311 16.40 -27.53 7.34
CA VAL A 311 16.28 -26.65 8.50
C VAL A 311 16.63 -27.36 9.82
N LYS A 312 16.29 -28.65 9.96
CA LYS A 312 16.52 -29.47 11.15
C LYS A 312 17.99 -29.49 11.60
N ASN A 313 18.91 -29.38 10.66
CA ASN A 313 20.35 -29.40 10.92
C ASN A 313 20.97 -27.99 10.99
N ARG A 314 20.15 -26.94 11.06
CA ARG A 314 20.57 -25.53 11.10
C ARG A 314 20.00 -24.82 12.32
N SER A 315 20.72 -23.81 12.81
CA SER A 315 20.23 -22.89 13.85
C SER A 315 19.10 -22.01 13.28
N THR A 316 17.90 -22.55 13.32
CA THR A 316 16.67 -21.90 12.85
C THR A 316 15.92 -21.30 14.02
N GLU A 317 15.24 -20.18 13.79
CA GLU A 317 14.31 -19.60 14.76
C GLU A 317 13.24 -20.65 15.15
N PRO A 318 12.93 -20.81 16.45
CA PRO A 318 11.95 -21.80 16.92
C PRO A 318 10.58 -21.67 16.24
N GLU A 319 10.14 -20.44 15.97
CA GLU A 319 8.84 -20.14 15.35
C GLU A 319 8.73 -20.70 13.92
N GLU A 320 9.82 -20.62 13.16
CA GLU A 320 9.88 -21.15 11.80
C GLU A 320 9.84 -22.68 11.82
N PHE A 321 10.62 -23.29 12.70
CA PHE A 321 10.64 -24.75 12.86
C PHE A 321 9.27 -25.30 13.28
N ASP A 322 8.62 -24.65 14.26
CA ASP A 322 7.29 -25.02 14.71
C ASP A 322 6.22 -24.81 13.62
N LEU A 323 6.37 -23.78 12.78
CA LEU A 323 5.49 -23.60 11.62
C LEU A 323 5.64 -24.74 10.61
N ILE A 324 6.86 -25.14 10.27
CA ILE A 324 7.12 -26.25 9.34
C ILE A 324 6.49 -27.55 9.86
N CYS A 325 6.74 -27.90 11.12
CA CYS A 325 6.16 -29.09 11.76
C CYS A 325 4.63 -29.08 11.69
N ARG A 326 4.00 -27.96 12.10
CA ARG A 326 2.53 -27.83 12.05
C ARG A 326 1.95 -27.99 10.65
N ILE A 327 2.62 -27.46 9.63
CA ILE A 327 2.18 -27.59 8.24
C ILE A 327 2.25 -29.06 7.80
N ILE A 328 3.36 -29.74 8.09
CA ILE A 328 3.55 -31.16 7.73
C ILE A 328 2.51 -32.04 8.43
N ASP A 329 2.27 -31.84 9.72
CA ASP A 329 1.26 -32.59 10.49
C ASP A 329 -0.14 -32.38 9.89
N LYS A 330 -0.48 -31.14 9.57
CA LYS A 330 -1.77 -30.77 8.97
C LYS A 330 -1.99 -31.42 7.61
N LEU A 331 -0.96 -31.49 6.76
CA LEU A 331 -1.05 -32.14 5.46
C LEU A 331 -1.16 -33.66 5.61
N SER A 332 -0.37 -34.26 6.51
CA SER A 332 -0.39 -35.71 6.76
C SER A 332 -1.76 -36.18 7.25
N ALA A 333 -2.37 -35.47 8.21
CA ALA A 333 -3.72 -35.78 8.70
C ALA A 333 -4.82 -35.63 7.63
N LYS A 334 -4.59 -34.81 6.60
CA LYS A 334 -5.53 -34.64 5.48
C LYS A 334 -5.43 -35.77 4.47
N THR A 335 -4.24 -36.33 4.30
CA THR A 335 -3.98 -37.50 3.44
C THR A 335 -4.58 -38.76 4.05
N GLU A 336 -4.44 -38.96 5.36
CA GLU A 336 -5.06 -40.08 6.09
C GLU A 336 -6.60 -40.10 6.05
N LYS A 337 -7.25 -38.93 5.91
CA LYS A 337 -8.71 -38.82 5.76
C LYS A 337 -9.22 -39.08 4.34
N ARG A 338 -8.32 -39.14 3.35
CA ARG A 338 -8.65 -39.37 1.93
C ARG A 338 -8.35 -40.80 1.47
N ALA A 339 -7.48 -41.51 2.19
CA ALA A 339 -7.30 -42.96 2.08
C ALA A 339 -8.42 -43.69 2.83
#